data_AF-A0A1N7EXS2-F1
#
_entry.id   AF-A0A1N7EXS2-F1
#
_cell.length_a   1.000
_cell.length_b   1.000
_cell.length_c   1.000
_cell.angle_alpha   90.00
_cell.angle_beta   90.00
_cell.angle_gamma   90.00
#
_symmetry.space_group_name_H-M   'P 1'
#
loop_
_entity.id
_entity.type
_entity.pdbx_description
1 polymer ?
#
loop_
_entity_poly.entity_id
_entity_poly.type
_entity_poly.pdbx_seq_one_letter_code
_entity_poly.pdbx_strand_id
1 'polypeptide(L)'
;MREPARPTAIVYVDGFNLYRRCLEQYPEAKRLMPKHPAEFDADGSLVRVSVRKTEEKGSDVNLAVRMLLDAHRGEADLYCLLTNDSDQVTTIRTLQAEVGVSVGWISPMPTLRQSKALKQTGPALVCCVTPEALMASQLPEEVRSGRQTLRRPERWRPKTESPAGAGLSNR
;
A
#
# COMPACT_ATOMS: atom_id res chain seq x y z
N MET A 1 17.86 -39.95 -6.79
CA MET A 1 18.13 -38.54 -6.42
C MET A 1 16.82 -37.89 -6.03
N ARG A 2 16.71 -37.26 -4.86
CA ARG A 2 15.51 -36.47 -4.49
C ARG A 2 15.49 -35.22 -5.36
N GLU A 3 14.32 -34.86 -5.91
CA GLU A 3 14.14 -33.54 -6.52
C GLU A 3 14.51 -32.45 -5.50
N PRO A 4 15.22 -31.40 -5.93
CA PRO A 4 15.49 -30.27 -5.05
C PRO A 4 14.17 -29.65 -4.59
N ALA A 5 14.09 -29.28 -3.32
CA ALA A 5 12.91 -28.61 -2.77
C ALA A 5 12.64 -27.31 -3.54
N ARG A 6 11.35 -27.00 -3.76
CA ARG A 6 10.96 -25.75 -4.44
C ARG A 6 11.40 -24.56 -3.57
N PRO A 7 12.01 -23.51 -4.15
CA PRO A 7 12.36 -22.30 -3.41
C PRO A 7 11.13 -21.66 -2.75
N THR A 8 11.33 -21.12 -1.56
CA THR A 8 10.31 -20.47 -0.73
C THR A 8 10.50 -18.96 -0.73
N ALA A 9 9.40 -18.21 -0.60
CA ALA A 9 9.44 -16.76 -0.49
C ALA A 9 8.40 -16.24 0.51
N ILE A 10 8.78 -15.22 1.28
CA ILE A 10 7.87 -14.45 2.12
C ILE A 10 7.71 -13.06 1.51
N VAL A 11 6.46 -12.59 1.38
CA VAL A 11 6.14 -11.29 0.79
C VAL A 11 5.61 -10.34 1.87
N TYR A 12 6.31 -9.22 2.03
CA TYR A 12 5.98 -8.13 2.94
C TYR A 12 5.27 -7.03 2.16
N VAL A 13 4.02 -6.74 2.53
CA VAL A 13 3.17 -5.82 1.76
C VAL A 13 3.02 -4.50 2.50
N ASP A 14 3.55 -3.43 1.90
CA ASP A 14 3.26 -2.07 2.30
C ASP A 14 1.85 -1.67 1.85
N GLY A 15 0.88 -1.94 2.72
CA GLY A 15 -0.53 -1.67 2.46
C GLY A 15 -0.83 -0.19 2.24
N PHE A 16 -0.04 0.73 2.81
CA PHE A 16 -0.26 2.17 2.62
C PHE A 16 0.21 2.60 1.23
N ASN A 17 1.42 2.19 0.83
CA ASN A 17 1.95 2.49 -0.50
C ASN A 17 1.09 1.84 -1.61
N LEU A 18 0.58 0.62 -1.36
CA LEU A 18 -0.37 -0.05 -2.25
C LEU A 18 -1.73 0.68 -2.31
N TYR A 19 -2.29 1.09 -1.16
CA TYR A 19 -3.55 1.84 -1.08
C TYR A 19 -3.47 3.20 -1.78
N ARG A 20 -2.41 3.97 -1.55
CA ARG A 20 -2.21 5.31 -2.13
C ARG A 20 -2.10 5.28 -3.67
N ARG A 21 -1.74 4.15 -4.27
CA ARG A 21 -1.86 3.98 -5.73
C ARG A 21 -3.25 3.50 -6.17
N CYS A 22 -3.74 2.42 -5.58
CA CYS A 22 -4.85 1.66 -6.14
C CYS A 22 -6.23 2.11 -5.61
N LEU A 23 -6.27 2.82 -4.49
CA LEU A 23 -7.49 3.08 -3.72
C LEU A 23 -7.59 4.54 -3.24
N GLU A 24 -6.69 5.45 -3.61
CA GLU A 24 -6.66 6.84 -3.09
C GLU A 24 -7.72 7.79 -3.68
N GLN A 25 -8.67 7.31 -4.48
CA GLN A 25 -9.77 8.17 -4.98
C GLN A 25 -10.77 8.62 -3.88
N TYR A 26 -10.44 8.39 -2.61
CA TYR A 26 -11.27 8.61 -1.43
C TYR A 26 -10.65 9.74 -0.56
N PRO A 27 -11.26 10.94 -0.52
CA PRO A 27 -10.68 12.18 0.02
C PRO A 27 -10.61 12.26 1.56
N GLU A 28 -10.65 11.12 2.25
CA GLU A 28 -10.82 10.97 3.71
C GLU A 28 -9.65 11.55 4.56
N ALA A 29 -8.55 11.99 3.93
CA ALA A 29 -7.39 12.57 4.63
C ALA A 29 -7.59 14.02 5.11
N LYS A 30 -8.74 14.64 4.83
CA LYS A 30 -9.09 15.97 5.35
C LYS A 30 -9.82 15.81 6.68
N ARG A 31 -9.10 16.00 7.80
CA ARG A 31 -9.71 16.11 9.13
C ARG A 31 -10.01 17.57 9.43
N LEU A 32 -11.20 17.82 10.00
CA LEU A 32 -11.53 19.11 10.58
C LEU A 32 -10.98 19.15 12.00
N MET A 33 -10.05 20.06 12.28
CA MET A 33 -9.48 20.27 13.60
C MET A 33 -9.77 21.70 14.07
N PRO A 34 -9.91 21.96 15.38
CA PRO A 34 -10.04 23.32 15.89
C PRO A 34 -8.85 24.17 15.45
N LYS A 35 -9.11 25.42 15.03
CA LYS A 35 -8.07 26.39 14.71
C LYS A 35 -7.24 26.69 15.96
N HIS A 36 -5.94 26.93 15.78
CA HIS A 36 -5.05 27.41 16.83
C HIS A 36 -4.37 28.73 16.39
N PRO A 37 -4.42 29.82 17.17
CA PRO A 37 -5.15 29.96 18.44
C PRO A 37 -6.66 29.70 18.32
N ALA A 38 -7.30 29.30 19.42
CA ALA A 38 -8.71 28.93 19.43
C ALA A 38 -9.59 30.14 19.05
N GLU A 39 -10.43 29.95 18.03
CA GLU A 39 -11.45 30.91 17.60
C GLU A 39 -12.83 30.27 17.77
N PHE A 40 -13.82 31.09 18.12
CA PHE A 40 -15.20 30.67 18.30
C PHE A 40 -16.08 31.37 17.27
N ASP A 41 -17.05 30.64 16.71
CA ASP A 41 -18.08 31.22 15.86
C ASP A 41 -19.17 31.94 16.67
N ALA A 42 -20.14 32.54 15.98
CA ALA A 42 -21.21 33.31 16.59
C ALA A 42 -22.09 32.50 17.57
N ASP A 43 -22.10 31.17 17.42
CA ASP A 43 -22.88 30.26 18.25
C ASP A 43 -22.05 29.70 19.43
N GLY A 44 -20.82 30.19 19.61
CA GLY A 44 -19.90 29.78 20.68
C GLY A 44 -19.20 28.44 20.41
N SER A 45 -19.26 27.91 19.19
CA SER A 45 -18.57 26.68 18.80
C SER A 45 -17.17 26.97 18.26
N LEU A 46 -16.22 26.04 18.47
CA LEU A 46 -14.85 26.19 17.97
C LEU A 46 -14.82 26.19 16.43
N VAL A 47 -14.22 27.22 15.85
CA VAL A 47 -13.93 27.29 14.41
C VAL A 47 -13.00 26.14 14.05
N ARG A 48 -13.45 25.28 13.13
CA ARG A 48 -12.68 24.14 12.62
C ARG A 48 -12.12 24.44 11.25
N VAL A 49 -10.86 24.07 11.02
CA VAL A 49 -10.18 24.18 9.73
C VAL A 49 -9.81 22.79 9.21
N SER A 50 -9.81 22.63 7.88
CA SER A 50 -9.34 21.41 7.24
C SER A 50 -7.82 21.33 7.38
N VAL A 51 -7.33 20.42 8.22
CA VAL A 51 -5.90 20.18 8.42
C VAL A 51 -5.50 18.91 7.68
N ARG A 52 -4.40 18.99 6.94
CA ARG A 52 -3.64 17.81 6.52
C ARG A 52 -2.78 17.38 7.70
N LYS A 53 -3.25 16.42 8.48
CA LYS A 53 -2.45 15.83 9.56
C LYS A 53 -1.45 14.85 8.95
N THR A 54 -0.17 15.18 9.00
CA THR A 54 0.93 14.26 8.68
C THR A 54 1.26 13.46 9.93
N GLU A 55 0.54 12.36 10.15
CA GLU A 55 0.88 11.40 11.20
C GLU A 55 1.71 10.29 10.56
N GLU A 56 2.96 10.13 11.01
CA GLU A 56 3.81 9.00 10.64
C GLU A 56 3.22 7.74 11.28
N LYS A 57 2.56 6.92 10.47
CA LYS A 57 2.15 5.59 10.90
C LYS A 57 3.36 4.70 10.74
N GLY A 58 4.03 4.31 11.84
CA GLY A 58 5.24 3.45 11.90
C GLY A 58 5.10 2.02 11.35
N SER A 59 4.33 1.88 10.27
CA SER A 59 4.00 0.66 9.55
C SER A 59 5.23 0.16 8.80
N ASP A 60 6.02 1.09 8.27
CA ASP A 60 7.33 0.89 7.67
C ASP A 60 8.35 0.31 8.65
N VAL A 61 8.40 0.82 9.88
CA VAL A 61 9.26 0.31 10.96
C VAL A 61 8.86 -1.13 11.31
N ASN A 62 7.56 -1.37 11.52
CA ASN A 62 7.07 -2.72 11.84
C ASN A 62 7.37 -3.73 10.71
N LEU A 63 7.24 -3.30 9.46
CA LEU A 63 7.52 -4.14 8.30
C LEU A 63 9.01 -4.50 8.23
N ALA A 64 9.88 -3.51 8.42
CA ALA A 64 11.33 -3.69 8.43
C ALA A 64 11.78 -4.63 9.55
N VAL A 65 11.31 -4.39 10.78
CA VAL A 65 11.64 -5.22 11.95
C VAL A 65 11.22 -6.67 11.74
N ARG A 66 10.01 -6.90 11.21
CA ARG A 66 9.54 -8.26 10.96
C ARG A 66 10.33 -8.97 9.87
N MET A 67 10.62 -8.27 8.76
CA MET A 67 11.40 -8.81 7.66
C MET A 67 12.81 -9.20 8.11
N LEU A 68 13.47 -8.37 8.92
CA LEU A 68 14.77 -8.67 9.51
C LEU A 68 14.72 -9.89 10.43
N LEU A 69 13.68 -9.99 11.28
CA LEU A 69 13.54 -11.12 12.21
C LEU A 69 13.34 -12.45 11.49
N ASP A 70 12.46 -12.48 10.50
CA ASP A 70 12.17 -13.70 9.72
C ASP A 70 13.39 -14.07 8.86
N ALA A 71 14.12 -13.09 8.32
CA ALA A 71 15.38 -13.31 7.61
C ALA A 71 16.49 -13.90 8.50
N HIS A 72 16.64 -13.38 9.72
CA HIS A 72 17.62 -13.90 10.66
C HIS A 72 17.31 -15.34 11.11
N ARG A 73 16.04 -15.75 11.06
CA ARG A 73 15.60 -17.11 11.35
C ARG A 73 15.70 -18.07 10.16
N GLY A 74 15.96 -17.57 8.95
CA GLY A 74 16.04 -18.38 7.75
C GLY A 74 14.70 -19.00 7.33
N GLU A 75 13.59 -18.28 7.54
CA GLU A 75 12.22 -18.77 7.26
C GLU A 75 11.91 -18.92 5.75
N ALA A 76 12.73 -18.34 4.88
CA ALA A 76 12.61 -18.42 3.43
C ALA A 76 13.94 -18.24 2.67
N ASP A 77 13.95 -18.65 1.40
CA ASP A 77 15.08 -18.45 0.48
C ASP A 77 15.11 -17.03 -0.10
N LEU A 78 13.95 -16.38 -0.22
CA LEU A 78 13.78 -15.03 -0.78
C LEU A 78 12.80 -14.19 0.06
N TYR A 79 13.22 -12.98 0.43
CA TYR A 79 12.39 -12.04 1.17
C TYR A 79 11.98 -10.89 0.24
N CYS A 80 10.69 -10.82 -0.10
CA CYS A 80 10.18 -9.86 -1.07
C CYS A 80 9.49 -8.68 -0.39
N LEU A 81 9.90 -7.45 -0.69
CA LEU A 81 9.26 -6.24 -0.20
C LEU A 81 8.42 -5.58 -1.31
N LEU A 82 7.12 -5.46 -1.09
CA LEU A 82 6.21 -4.74 -1.97
C LEU A 82 6.05 -3.31 -1.45
N THR A 83 6.77 -2.37 -2.04
CA THR A 83 6.72 -0.93 -1.71
C THR A 83 7.30 -0.08 -2.83
N ASN A 84 6.98 1.22 -2.86
CA ASN A 84 7.73 2.23 -3.61
C ASN A 84 8.37 3.28 -2.69
N ASP A 85 8.35 3.05 -1.39
CA ASP A 85 8.89 3.97 -0.39
C ASP A 85 10.41 3.83 -0.28
N SER A 86 11.13 4.92 -0.56
CA SER A 86 12.60 4.94 -0.47
C SER A 86 13.13 4.80 0.95
N ASP A 87 12.30 5.00 1.97
CA ASP A 87 12.74 4.87 3.37
C ASP A 87 13.13 3.42 3.71
N GLN A 88 12.64 2.45 2.91
CA GLN A 88 12.99 1.03 3.02
C GLN A 88 14.33 0.66 2.38
N VAL A 89 15.08 1.59 1.78
CA VAL A 89 16.41 1.32 1.22
C VAL A 89 17.36 0.77 2.30
N THR A 90 17.32 1.32 3.51
CA THR A 90 18.16 0.86 4.62
C THR A 90 17.82 -0.58 5.00
N THR A 91 16.54 -0.93 5.05
CA THR A 91 16.08 -2.30 5.32
C THR A 91 16.64 -3.29 4.29
N ILE A 92 16.49 -2.99 2.99
CA ILE A 92 16.98 -3.86 1.92
C ILE A 92 18.50 -4.03 2.00
N ARG A 93 19.25 -2.93 2.14
CA ARG A 93 20.71 -2.97 2.24
C ARG A 93 21.18 -3.74 3.46
N THR A 94 20.52 -3.59 4.61
CA THR A 94 20.88 -4.32 5.84
C THR A 94 20.67 -5.82 5.67
N LEU A 95 19.54 -6.23 5.08
CA LEU A 95 19.29 -7.65 4.78
C LEU A 95 20.33 -8.25 3.85
N GLN A 96 20.74 -7.51 2.82
CA GLN A 96 21.73 -7.97 1.85
C GLN A 96 23.15 -8.00 2.43
N ALA A 97 23.57 -6.94 3.11
CA ALA A 97 24.96 -6.75 3.56
C ALA A 97 25.26 -7.40 4.90
N GLU A 98 24.33 -7.33 5.86
CA GLU A 98 24.56 -7.77 7.24
C GLU A 98 23.96 -9.16 7.50
N VAL A 99 22.77 -9.45 6.94
CA VAL A 99 22.13 -10.77 7.11
C VAL A 99 22.55 -11.75 6.02
N GLY A 100 22.91 -11.25 4.83
CA GLY A 100 23.36 -12.08 3.70
C GLY A 100 22.25 -12.84 2.99
N VAL A 101 21.00 -12.35 3.04
CA VAL A 101 19.84 -13.01 2.40
C VAL A 101 19.50 -12.40 1.04
N SER A 102 18.85 -13.20 0.19
CA SER A 102 18.30 -12.70 -1.08
C SER A 102 17.05 -11.86 -0.83
N VAL A 103 17.03 -10.67 -1.41
CA VAL A 103 15.90 -9.73 -1.28
C VAL A 103 15.27 -9.48 -2.65
N GLY A 104 13.96 -9.62 -2.73
CA GLY A 104 13.15 -9.22 -3.87
C GLY A 104 12.46 -7.87 -3.63
N TRP A 105 12.27 -7.10 -4.68
CA TRP A 105 11.50 -5.86 -4.64
C TRP A 105 10.35 -5.92 -5.64
N ILE A 106 9.14 -5.68 -5.15
CA ILE A 106 7.93 -5.63 -5.95
C ILE A 106 7.43 -4.20 -5.93
N SER A 107 7.63 -3.45 -7.02
CA SER A 107 7.10 -2.10 -7.08
C SER A 107 5.60 -2.13 -7.28
N PRO A 108 4.82 -1.44 -6.43
CA PRO A 108 3.46 -1.12 -6.72
C PRO A 108 3.42 0.14 -7.57
N MET A 109 4.36 0.48 -8.46
CA MET A 109 4.23 1.63 -9.35
C MET A 109 4.54 1.27 -10.80
N PRO A 110 3.90 1.90 -11.81
CA PRO A 110 4.31 1.73 -13.19
C PRO A 110 5.76 2.18 -13.38
N THR A 111 6.46 1.59 -14.36
CA THR A 111 7.93 1.70 -14.53
C THR A 111 8.48 3.12 -14.40
N LEU A 112 7.81 4.13 -14.97
CA LEU A 112 8.25 5.52 -14.94
C LEU A 112 8.22 6.18 -13.54
N ARG A 113 7.46 5.62 -12.60
CA ARG A 113 7.30 6.13 -11.23
C ARG A 113 7.93 5.23 -10.17
N GLN A 114 8.63 4.19 -10.61
CA GLN A 114 9.34 3.31 -9.71
C GLN A 114 10.49 4.05 -9.02
N SER A 115 10.67 3.79 -7.73
CA SER A 115 11.76 4.37 -6.95
C SER A 115 13.11 3.91 -7.49
N LYS A 116 13.89 4.88 -7.99
CA LYS A 116 15.26 4.62 -8.44
C LYS A 116 16.15 4.18 -7.29
N ALA A 117 15.94 4.74 -6.10
CA ALA A 117 16.72 4.41 -4.91
C ALA A 117 16.54 2.94 -4.50
N LEU A 118 15.29 2.44 -4.50
CA LEU A 118 15.03 1.02 -4.26
C LEU A 118 15.66 0.14 -5.35
N LYS A 119 15.52 0.52 -6.63
CA LYS A 119 16.13 -0.23 -7.74
C LYS A 119 17.66 -0.32 -7.62
N GLN A 120 18.31 0.76 -7.15
CA GLN A 120 19.76 0.83 -6.97
C GLN A 120 20.30 -0.02 -5.82
N THR A 121 19.44 -0.58 -4.98
CA THR A 121 19.87 -1.58 -3.97
C THR A 121 20.25 -2.92 -4.59
N GLY A 122 20.05 -3.11 -5.89
CA GLY A 122 20.31 -4.38 -6.59
C GLY A 122 19.53 -5.58 -6.04
N PRO A 123 18.18 -5.52 -5.92
CA PRO A 123 17.40 -6.68 -5.50
C PRO A 123 17.60 -7.88 -6.43
N ALA A 124 17.61 -9.09 -5.88
CA ALA A 124 17.74 -10.34 -6.64
C ALA A 124 16.54 -10.58 -7.59
N LEU A 125 15.38 -10.00 -7.24
CA LEU A 125 14.16 -10.03 -8.04
C LEU A 125 13.58 -8.61 -8.11
N VAL A 126 13.20 -8.17 -9.30
CA VAL A 126 12.46 -6.91 -9.49
C VAL A 126 11.17 -7.20 -10.24
N CYS A 127 10.03 -6.99 -9.59
CA CYS A 127 8.71 -7.17 -10.17
C CYS A 127 7.86 -5.90 -10.05
N CYS A 128 6.75 -5.86 -10.79
CA CYS A 128 5.78 -4.79 -10.71
C CYS A 128 4.38 -5.38 -10.55
N VAL A 129 3.54 -4.79 -9.68
CA VAL A 129 2.11 -5.08 -9.68
C VAL A 129 1.47 -4.37 -10.87
N THR A 130 1.04 -5.14 -11.87
CA THR A 130 0.38 -4.61 -13.07
C THR A 130 -1.12 -4.42 -12.83
N PRO A 131 -1.78 -3.48 -13.55
CA PRO A 131 -3.23 -3.34 -13.51
C PRO A 131 -3.96 -4.64 -13.85
N GLU A 132 -3.47 -5.41 -14.82
CA GLU A 132 -4.07 -6.67 -15.26
C GLU A 132 -4.01 -7.73 -14.16
N ALA A 133 -2.86 -7.88 -13.50
CA ALA A 133 -2.70 -8.78 -12.37
C ALA A 133 -3.62 -8.39 -11.21
N LEU A 134 -3.76 -7.09 -10.93
CA LEU A 134 -4.66 -6.59 -9.89
C LEU A 134 -6.13 -6.89 -10.22
N MET A 135 -6.55 -6.67 -11.47
CA MET A 135 -7.92 -6.93 -11.93
C MET A 135 -8.25 -8.43 -11.90
N ALA A 136 -7.30 -9.29 -12.26
CA ALA A 136 -7.46 -10.75 -12.18
C ALA A 136 -7.46 -11.28 -10.74
N SER A 137 -6.90 -10.53 -9.78
CA SER A 137 -6.75 -10.94 -8.38
C SER A 137 -7.82 -10.35 -7.45
N GLN A 138 -8.94 -9.88 -7.99
CA GLN A 138 -10.05 -9.40 -7.17
C GLN A 138 -10.75 -10.57 -6.47
N LEU A 139 -11.18 -10.34 -5.23
CA LEU A 139 -12.04 -11.29 -4.53
C LEU A 139 -13.43 -11.36 -5.21
N PRO A 140 -14.14 -12.49 -5.09
CA PRO A 140 -15.54 -12.58 -5.49
C PRO A 140 -16.41 -11.54 -4.78
N GLU A 141 -17.58 -11.26 -5.34
CA GLU A 141 -18.54 -10.30 -4.77
C GLU A 141 -18.98 -10.64 -3.33
N GLU A 142 -19.00 -11.94 -3.04
CA GLU A 142 -19.24 -12.50 -1.71
C GLU A 142 -18.09 -13.41 -1.31
N VAL A 143 -17.52 -13.15 -0.14
CA VAL A 143 -16.50 -14.01 0.48
C VAL A 143 -17.04 -14.54 1.80
N ARG A 144 -17.07 -15.87 1.95
CA ARG A 144 -17.41 -16.52 3.21
C ARG A 144 -16.15 -16.64 4.08
N SER A 145 -16.20 -16.07 5.29
CA SER A 145 -15.14 -16.19 6.30
C SER A 145 -15.75 -16.76 7.58
N GLY A 146 -15.61 -18.07 7.78
CA GLY A 146 -16.24 -18.79 8.88
C GLY A 146 -17.77 -18.64 8.86
N ARG A 147 -18.34 -18.01 9.90
CA ARG A 147 -19.79 -17.75 10.01
C ARG A 147 -20.24 -16.45 9.36
N GLN A 148 -19.33 -15.61 8.87
CA GLN A 148 -19.65 -14.31 8.29
C GLN A 148 -19.58 -14.38 6.76
N THR A 149 -20.57 -13.76 6.10
CA THR A 149 -20.52 -13.49 4.66
C THR A 149 -20.18 -12.02 4.47
N LEU A 150 -19.01 -11.74 3.92
CA LEU A 150 -18.57 -10.40 3.57
C LEU A 150 -18.99 -10.12 2.13
N ARG A 151 -19.74 -9.04 1.93
CA ARG A 151 -20.09 -8.52 0.61
C ARG A 151 -19.19 -7.34 0.28
N ARG A 152 -18.85 -7.18 -1.00
CA ARG A 152 -18.19 -5.95 -1.47
C ARG A 152 -19.03 -4.73 -1.07
N PRO A 153 -18.45 -3.74 -0.37
CA PRO A 153 -19.16 -2.51 -0.05
C PRO A 153 -19.60 -1.78 -1.33
N GLU A 154 -20.85 -1.31 -1.35
CA GLU A 154 -21.43 -0.64 -2.52
C GLU A 154 -20.58 0.55 -2.99
N ARG A 155 -20.03 1.32 -2.04
CA ARG A 155 -19.13 2.46 -2.30
C ARG A 155 -17.81 2.10 -3.01
N TRP A 156 -17.43 0.82 -3.04
CA TRP A 156 -16.24 0.35 -3.75
C TRP A 156 -16.56 -0.06 -5.19
N ARG A 157 -17.82 -0.08 -5.59
CA ARG A 157 -18.17 -0.24 -7.00
C ARG A 157 -17.71 1.00 -7.77
N PRO A 158 -17.19 0.84 -9.00
CA PRO A 158 -17.02 1.97 -9.90
C PRO A 158 -18.36 2.69 -10.03
N LYS A 159 -18.37 4.02 -9.92
CA LYS A 159 -19.55 4.78 -10.34
C LYS A 159 -19.69 4.55 -11.84
N THR A 160 -20.74 3.86 -12.26
CA THR A 160 -21.11 3.78 -13.66
C THR A 160 -21.31 5.22 -14.13
N GLU A 161 -20.53 5.67 -15.10
CA GLU A 161 -20.84 6.92 -15.80
C GLU A 161 -22.29 6.83 -16.28
N SER A 162 -23.11 7.80 -15.89
CA SER A 162 -24.43 7.98 -16.51
C SER A 162 -24.24 8.04 -18.02
N PRO A 163 -25.15 7.47 -18.83
CA PRO A 163 -25.01 7.51 -20.29
C PRO A 163 -24.81 8.96 -20.75
N ALA A 164 -23.80 9.18 -21.58
CA ALA A 164 -23.61 10.44 -22.31
C ALA A 164 -24.88 10.73 -23.11
N GLY A 165 -25.78 11.53 -22.54
CA GLY A 165 -27.13 11.68 -23.07
C GLY A 165 -28.05 12.53 -22.20
N ALA A 166 -27.56 13.61 -21.62
CA ALA A 166 -28.42 14.70 -21.16
C ALA A 166 -27.81 16.00 -21.69
N GLY A 167 -28.45 16.53 -22.74
CA GLY A 167 -28.02 17.76 -23.39
C GLY A 167 -27.91 18.90 -22.40
N LEU A 168 -26.92 19.78 -22.66
CA LEU A 168 -26.83 21.09 -22.03
C LEU A 168 -28.15 21.83 -22.24
N SER A 169 -28.94 21.96 -21.18
CA SER A 169 -30.02 22.95 -21.14
C SER A 169 -29.49 24.16 -20.39
N ASN A 170 -29.01 25.15 -21.16
CA ASN A 170 -28.86 26.50 -20.64
C ASN A 170 -30.25 27.13 -20.56
N ARG A 171 -30.70 27.41 -19.34
CA ARG A 171 -31.52 28.58 -19.02
C ARG A 171 -31.10 29.12 -17.66
#